data_AF-A0A497QEW0-F1
#
_entry.id   AF-A0A497QEW0-F1
#
_cell.length_a   1.000
_cell.length_b   1.000
_cell.length_c   1.000
_cell.angle_alpha   90.00
_cell.angle_beta   90.00
_cell.angle_gamma   90.00
#
_symmetry.space_group_name_H-M   'P 1'
#
loop_
_entity.id
_entity.type
_entity.pdbx_description
1 polymer ?
#
loop_
_entity_poly.entity_id
_entity_poly.type
_entity_poly.pdbx_seq_one_letter_code
_entity_poly.pdbx_strand_id
1 'polypeptide(L)' 'MTNLNEQERFIIEQIKNQGHEGISINYRKLQELCAEKFEGVRLILKKLKEKGLVDYDGMIPGYNDDIKLKE' A
#
# COMPACT_ATOMS: atom_id res chain seq x y z
N MET A 1 5.17 -5.27 17.77
CA MET A 1 5.93 -4.68 16.63
C MET A 1 5.70 -5.57 15.42
N THR A 2 4.97 -5.10 14.42
CA THR A 2 4.75 -5.87 13.19
C THR A 2 6.09 -5.93 12.45
N ASN A 3 6.65 -7.13 12.28
CA ASN A 3 7.85 -7.31 11.47
C ASN A 3 7.49 -7.08 10.01
N LEU A 4 7.82 -5.87 9.53
CA LEU A 4 7.68 -5.49 8.12
C LEU A 4 8.97 -5.74 7.38
N ASN A 5 8.86 -6.41 6.23
CA ASN A 5 9.97 -6.51 5.29
C ASN A 5 10.19 -5.16 4.57
N GLU A 6 11.27 -5.08 3.79
CA GLU A 6 11.66 -3.86 3.09
C GLU A 6 10.56 -3.33 2.15
N GLN A 7 9.90 -4.20 1.39
CA GLN A 7 8.85 -3.83 0.44
C GLN A 7 7.59 -3.31 1.15
N GLU A 8 7.21 -3.95 2.25
CA GLU A 8 6.08 -3.55 3.08
C GLU A 8 6.32 -2.17 3.73
N ARG A 9 7.54 -1.93 4.24
CA ARG A 9 7.94 -0.63 4.77
C ARG A 9 7.90 0.44 3.69
N PHE A 10 8.46 0.12 2.52
CA PHE A 10 8.49 1.04 1.39
C PHE A 10 7.08 1.48 0.99
N ILE A 11 6.12 0.55 0.87
CA ILE A 11 4.72 0.90 0.57
C ILE A 11 4.14 1.86 1.61
N ILE A 12 4.30 1.58 2.91
CA ILE A 12 3.78 2.45 3.97
C ILE A 12 4.41 3.85 3.88
N GLU A 13 5.72 3.93 3.64
CA GLU A 13 6.43 5.19 3.47
C GLU A 13 5.92 5.96 2.24
N GLN A 14 5.67 5.29 1.11
CA GLN A 14 5.09 5.96 -0.07
C GLN A 14 3.69 6.50 0.22
N ILE A 15 2.85 5.77 0.97
CA ILE A 15 1.52 6.27 1.34
C ILE A 15 1.64 7.50 2.25
N LYS A 16 2.56 7.48 3.23
CA LYS A 16 2.78 8.62 4.14
C LYS A 16 3.36 9.85 3.44
N ASN A 17 4.27 9.66 2.51
CA ASN A 17 5.00 10.76 1.87
C ASN A 17 4.30 11.34 0.65
N GLN A 18 3.55 10.51 -0.10
CA GLN A 18 2.98 10.87 -1.41
C GLN A 18 1.45 10.75 -1.44
N GLY A 19 0.85 10.23 -0.38
CA GLY A 19 -0.60 10.09 -0.23
C GLY A 19 -1.27 11.38 0.24
N HIS A 20 -2.57 11.47 -0.02
CA HIS A 20 -3.43 12.51 0.51
C HIS A 20 -3.45 12.43 2.05
N GLU A 21 -3.10 13.55 2.70
CA GLU A 21 -2.99 13.68 4.16
C GLU A 21 -2.03 12.68 4.82
N GLY A 22 -1.17 12.02 4.03
CA GLY A 22 -0.27 10.96 4.50
C GLY A 22 -0.97 9.69 4.96
N ILE A 23 -2.26 9.52 4.63
CA ILE A 23 -3.08 8.38 5.09
C ILE A 23 -3.69 7.58 3.94
N SER A 24 -3.79 8.14 2.73
CA SER A 24 -4.44 7.45 1.61
C SER A 24 -3.77 7.74 0.27
N ILE A 25 -3.71 6.75 -0.62
CA ILE A 25 -3.16 6.93 -1.96
C ILE A 25 -3.91 6.06 -2.96
N ASN A 26 -4.09 6.57 -4.16
CA ASN A 26 -4.66 5.78 -5.24
C ASN A 26 -3.73 4.62 -5.63
N TYR A 27 -4.29 3.42 -5.83
CA TYR A 27 -3.55 2.21 -6.16
C TYR A 27 -2.70 2.35 -7.42
N ARG A 28 -3.22 3.00 -8.48
CA ARG A 28 -2.44 3.26 -9.70
C ARG A 28 -1.17 4.03 -9.39
N LYS A 29 -1.29 5.15 -8.65
CA LYS A 29 -0.15 5.99 -8.26
C LYS A 29 0.84 5.20 -7.41
N LEU A 30 0.34 4.43 -6.44
CA LEU A 30 1.20 3.58 -5.61
C LEU A 30 1.93 2.51 -6.43
N GLN A 31 1.24 1.90 -7.40
CA GLN A 31 1.85 0.92 -8.32
C GLN A 31 2.97 1.56 -9.13
N GLU A 32 2.76 2.75 -9.68
CA GLU A 32 3.79 3.52 -10.42
C GLU A 32 5.01 3.82 -9.52
N LEU A 33 4.80 4.28 -8.28
CA LEU A 33 5.88 4.56 -7.32
C LEU A 33 6.67 3.30 -6.91
N CYS A 34 6.02 2.15 -6.84
CA CYS A 34 6.68 0.90 -6.47
C CYS A 34 7.39 0.22 -7.64
N ALA A 35 6.97 0.49 -8.88
CA ALA A 35 7.48 -0.19 -10.08
C ALA A 35 8.99 -0.01 -10.28
N GLU A 36 9.57 1.09 -9.80
CA GLU A 36 11.02 1.32 -9.85
C GLU A 36 11.82 0.49 -8.84
N LYS A 37 11.15 -0.11 -7.85
CA LYS A 37 11.79 -0.85 -6.74
C LYS A 37 11.50 -2.33 -6.77
N PHE A 38 10.26 -2.73 -7.06
CA PHE A 38 9.84 -4.13 -7.06
C PHE A 38 8.50 -4.34 -7.78
N GLU A 39 8.24 -5.60 -8.13
CA GLU A 39 6.98 -6.04 -8.69
C GLU A 39 6.03 -6.63 -7.63
N GLY A 40 4.78 -6.88 -8.01
CA GLY A 40 3.84 -7.64 -7.17
C GLY A 40 3.19 -6.83 -6.04
N VAL A 41 3.00 -5.52 -6.23
CA VAL A 41 2.38 -4.59 -5.25
C VAL A 41 1.06 -5.13 -4.66
N ARG A 42 0.20 -5.75 -5.48
CA ARG A 42 -1.07 -6.35 -5.02
C ARG A 42 -0.89 -7.43 -3.96
N LEU A 43 0.12 -8.29 -4.12
CA LEU A 43 0.37 -9.37 -3.16
C LEU A 43 0.86 -8.80 -1.83
N ILE A 44 1.68 -7.74 -1.88
CA ILE A 44 2.18 -7.08 -0.68
C ILE A 44 1.04 -6.33 0.03
N LEU A 45 0.19 -5.61 -0.72
CA LEU A 45 -1.01 -4.96 -0.18
C LEU A 45 -1.99 -5.95 0.44
N LYS A 46 -2.13 -7.17 -0.12
CA LYS A 46 -2.91 -8.23 0.50
C LYS A 46 -2.35 -8.62 1.87
N LYS A 47 -1.04 -8.86 1.97
CA LYS A 47 -0.38 -9.17 3.24
C LYS A 47 -0.50 -8.03 4.25
N LEU A 48 -0.35 -6.78 3.81
CA LEU A 48 -0.51 -5.59 4.66
C LEU A 48 -1.95 -5.45 5.19
N LYS A 49 -2.96 -5.77 4.36
CA LYS A 49 -4.37 -5.78 4.75
C LYS A 49 -4.66 -6.90 5.76
N GLU A 50 -4.13 -8.09 5.54
CA GLU A 50 -4.19 -9.21 6.49
C GLU A 50 -3.51 -8.89 7.83
N LYS A 51 -2.45 -8.07 7.80
CA LYS A 51 -1.78 -7.52 9.00
C LYS A 51 -2.55 -6.36 9.65
N GLY A 52 -3.66 -5.90 9.06
CA GLY A 52 -4.46 -4.79 9.56
C GLY A 52 -3.82 -3.41 9.41
N LEU A 53 -2.82 -3.25 8.53
CA LEU A 53 -2.07 -1.99 8.39
C LEU A 53 -2.59 -1.10 7.27
N VAL A 54 -3.27 -1.70 6.29
CA VAL A 54 -3.89 -0.97 5.19
C VAL A 54 -5.29 -1.50 4.93
N ASP A 55 -6.08 -0.72 4.22
CA ASP A 55 -7.42 -1.09 3.79
C ASP A 55 -7.74 -0.53 2.41
N TYR A 56 -8.62 -1.22 1.71
CA TYR A 56 -9.09 -0.93 0.35
C TYR A 56 -10.28 -1.82 0.05
N ASP A 57 -11.07 -1.51 -0.97
CA ASP A 57 -12.26 -2.29 -1.28
C ASP A 57 -11.92 -3.69 -1.84
N GLY A 58 -12.67 -4.70 -1.39
CA GLY A 58 -12.52 -6.08 -1.86
C GLY A 58 -11.26 -6.81 -1.37
N MET A 59 -10.91 -7.90 -2.06
CA MET A 59 -9.77 -8.78 -1.71
C MET A 59 -8.46 -8.35 -2.41
N ILE A 60 -8.57 -7.68 -3.55
CA ILE A 60 -7.46 -7.16 -4.36
C ILE A 60 -7.89 -5.76 -4.79
N PRO A 61 -7.01 -4.74 -4.70
CA PRO A 61 -7.39 -3.41 -5.12
C PRO A 61 -7.60 -3.36 -6.63
N GLY A 62 -8.73 -2.75 -7.01
CA GLY A 62 -9.01 -2.27 -8.35
C GLY A 62 -8.03 -1.17 -8.77
N TYR A 63 -7.99 -0.89 -10.07
CA TYR A 63 -7.04 0.08 -10.63
C TYR A 63 -7.23 1.50 -10.08
N ASN A 64 -8.49 1.87 -9.77
CA ASN A 64 -8.85 3.19 -9.28
C ASN A 64 -9.09 3.22 -7.77
N ASP A 65 -8.82 2.14 -7.04
CA ASP A 65 -9.14 2.06 -5.61
C ASP A 65 -8.13 2.88 -4.79
N ASP A 66 -8.60 3.41 -3.67
CA ASP A 66 -7.72 4.06 -2.69
C ASP A 66 -7.24 3.06 -1.63
N ILE A 67 -5.93 3.07 -1.42
CA ILE A 67 -5.26 2.33 -0.34
C ILE A 67 -5.13 3.27 0.85
N LYS A 68 -5.75 2.92 1.98
CA LYS A 68 -5.74 3.70 3.23
C LYS A 68 -4.89 3.03 4.28
N LEU A 69 -4.09 3.79 5.02
CA LEU A 69 -3.42 3.31 6.23
C LEU A 69 -4.47 3.15 7.35
N LYS A 70 -4.34 2.10 8.14
CA LYS A 70 -5.08 1.91 9.40
C LYS A 70 -4.20 2.37 10.56
N GLU A 71 -4.81 3.05 11.52
CA GLU A 71 -4.18 3.43 12.80
C GLU A 71 -4.02 2.22 13.73
#